data_AF-A0A0F6TR81-F1
#
_entry.id   AF-A0A0F6TR81-F1
#
_cell.length_a   1.000
_cell.length_b   1.000
_cell.length_c   1.000
_cell.angle_alpha   90.00
_cell.angle_beta   90.00
_cell.angle_gamma   90.00
#
_symmetry.space_group_name_H-M   'P 1'
#
loop_
_entity.id
_entity.type
_entity.pdbx_description
1 polymer ?
#
loop_
_entity_poly.entity_id
_entity_poly.type
_entity_poly.pdbx_seq_one_letter_code
_entity_poly.pdbx_strand_id
1 'polypeptide(L)'
;MKATLTQERSITPGSIALALANIVPLIGVLLGYWNAFDIIFLYWFENIIIGLFTVCRMTIRPDTPAFFKFGGLFLGAFFCVHYGFFTYGHGSFIASFFDEQLLGTDSGINSNILNVAGYMLSQRGIQITIAAMFLAHIVEYIIAYRHRDIETAPKEMFKPYKRIIVLHIAIIFGGFIATMLDNSIGVALVMIALKTYFDLKPPQFATSANKSFDKSISDEEAREKIRQSLLNPEIKINGKTHQFSSVEEMVNSEVYKKHSKWIRWLLPKKHRALYEEVLNECLEKEQQSTLSIEPKDIKPPSSL
;
A
#
# COMPACT_ATOMS: atom_id res chain seq x y z
N MET A 1 -31.58 -16.41 -0.98
CA MET A 1 -31.76 -15.03 -1.48
C MET A 1 -31.41 -14.07 -0.34
N LYS A 2 -30.12 -13.80 -0.12
CA LYS A 2 -29.67 -12.92 0.97
C LYS A 2 -29.73 -11.49 0.48
N ALA A 3 -30.53 -10.68 1.16
CA ALA A 3 -30.64 -9.25 0.94
C ALA A 3 -29.25 -8.62 0.99
N THR A 4 -28.84 -8.06 -0.15
CA THR A 4 -27.75 -7.11 -0.26
C THR A 4 -28.13 -5.91 0.60
N LEU A 5 -27.69 -5.88 1.85
CA LEU A 5 -27.74 -4.66 2.65
C LEU A 5 -26.81 -3.67 1.97
N THR A 6 -27.39 -2.80 1.15
CA THR A 6 -26.78 -1.55 0.73
C THR A 6 -26.33 -0.84 1.99
N GLN A 7 -25.01 -0.86 2.25
CA GLN A 7 -24.38 -0.07 3.27
C GLN A 7 -24.70 1.39 2.96
N GLU A 8 -25.72 1.95 3.62
CA GLU A 8 -26.04 3.36 3.51
C GLU A 8 -24.79 4.14 3.89
N ARG A 9 -24.28 4.84 2.88
CA ARG A 9 -22.99 5.52 2.90
C ARG A 9 -23.20 6.80 3.72
N SER A 10 -22.85 6.77 5.00
CA SER A 10 -22.90 7.98 5.81
C SER A 10 -21.95 9.01 5.20
N ILE A 11 -22.51 10.15 4.81
CA ILE A 11 -21.74 11.30 4.33
C ILE A 11 -20.88 11.74 5.52
N THR A 12 -19.59 11.43 5.51
CA THR A 12 -18.69 11.90 6.56
C THR A 12 -18.40 13.39 6.33
N PRO A 13 -18.19 14.18 7.41
CA PRO A 13 -17.81 15.58 7.28
C PRO A 13 -16.59 15.81 6.37
N GLY A 14 -15.66 14.84 6.34
CA GLY A 14 -14.52 14.83 5.42
C GLY A 14 -14.91 14.71 3.95
N SER A 15 -15.93 13.93 3.60
CA SER A 15 -16.43 13.84 2.21
C SER A 15 -17.07 15.14 1.72
N ILE A 16 -17.72 15.91 2.60
CA ILE A 16 -18.29 17.21 2.28
C ILE A 16 -17.18 18.24 2.08
N ALA A 17 -16.18 18.27 2.96
CA ALA A 17 -15.02 19.15 2.83
C ALA A 17 -14.23 18.88 1.53
N LEU A 18 -14.04 17.60 1.19
CA LEU A 18 -13.41 17.17 -0.08
C LEU A 18 -14.25 17.56 -1.30
N ALA A 19 -15.57 17.40 -1.26
CA ALA A 19 -16.45 17.81 -2.34
C ALA A 19 -16.39 19.33 -2.55
N LEU A 20 -16.46 20.12 -1.47
CA LEU A 20 -16.35 21.58 -1.53
C LEU A 20 -14.98 22.05 -2.06
N ALA A 21 -13.90 21.36 -1.70
CA ALA A 21 -12.56 21.66 -2.19
C ALA A 21 -12.40 21.48 -3.71
N ASN A 22 -13.20 20.61 -4.34
CA ASN A 22 -13.19 20.39 -5.79
C ASN A 22 -14.15 21.34 -6.55
N ILE A 23 -15.11 21.99 -5.87
CA ILE A 23 -16.02 22.97 -6.50
C ILE A 23 -15.28 24.25 -6.89
N VAL A 24 -14.30 24.70 -6.09
CA VAL A 24 -13.53 25.92 -6.39
C VAL A 24 -12.74 25.78 -7.72
N PRO A 25 -11.94 24.72 -7.93
CA PRO A 25 -11.40 24.31 -9.24
C PRO A 25 -12.42 24.33 -10.37
N LEU A 26 -13.59 23.73 -10.16
CA LEU A 26 -14.63 23.63 -11.16
C LEU A 26 -15.17 24.99 -11.59
N ILE A 27 -15.46 25.87 -10.63
CA ILE A 27 -15.94 27.23 -10.90
C ILE A 27 -14.86 28.03 -11.64
N GLY A 28 -13.59 27.91 -11.22
CA GLY A 28 -12.47 28.60 -11.90
C GLY A 28 -12.35 28.22 -13.38
N VAL A 29 -12.52 26.94 -13.70
CA VAL A 29 -12.52 26.45 -15.10
C VAL A 29 -13.76 26.91 -15.86
N LEU A 30 -14.96 26.80 -15.27
CA LEU A 30 -16.21 27.16 -15.95
C LEU A 30 -16.32 28.67 -16.24
N LEU A 31 -15.74 29.50 -15.39
CA LEU A 31 -15.65 30.95 -15.61
C LEU A 31 -14.51 31.34 -16.56
N GLY A 32 -13.73 30.37 -17.06
CA GLY A 32 -12.61 30.59 -17.98
C GLY A 32 -11.38 31.22 -17.33
N TYR A 33 -11.31 31.27 -15.99
CA TYR A 33 -10.15 31.80 -15.28
C TYR A 33 -9.00 30.80 -15.25
N TRP A 34 -9.30 29.50 -15.24
CA TRP A 34 -8.30 28.44 -15.10
C TRP A 34 -8.30 27.46 -16.27
N ASN A 35 -7.10 27.12 -16.70
CA ASN A 35 -6.84 26.09 -17.69
C ASN A 35 -6.48 24.75 -17.00
N ALA A 36 -6.27 23.70 -17.80
CA ALA A 36 -5.89 22.39 -17.29
C ALA A 36 -4.61 22.42 -16.44
N PHE A 37 -3.62 23.22 -16.84
CA PHE A 37 -2.35 23.36 -16.13
C PHE A 37 -2.54 23.95 -14.73
N ASP A 38 -3.37 24.99 -14.59
CA ASP A 38 -3.67 25.62 -13.30
C ASP A 38 -4.27 24.60 -12.32
N ILE A 39 -5.16 23.73 -12.81
CA ILE A 39 -5.76 22.66 -12.03
C ILE A 39 -4.73 21.61 -11.60
N ILE A 40 -3.85 21.20 -12.51
CA ILE A 40 -2.78 20.24 -12.21
C ILE A 40 -1.85 20.82 -11.13
N PHE A 41 -1.47 22.09 -11.25
CA PHE A 41 -0.63 22.76 -10.27
C PHE A 41 -1.31 22.84 -8.89
N LEU A 42 -2.59 23.22 -8.83
CA LEU A 42 -3.35 23.27 -7.58
C LEU A 42 -3.44 21.90 -6.90
N TYR A 43 -3.64 20.83 -7.68
CA TYR A 43 -3.68 19.46 -7.18
C TYR A 43 -2.33 18.96 -6.70
N TRP A 44 -1.25 19.37 -7.36
CA TRP A 44 0.10 19.11 -6.87
C TRP A 44 0.38 19.85 -5.57
N PHE A 45 0.00 21.13 -5.47
CA PHE A 45 0.19 21.93 -4.25
C PHE A 45 -0.64 21.38 -3.08
N GLU A 46 -1.82 20.82 -3.36
CA GLU A 46 -2.61 20.10 -2.35
C GLU A 46 -1.81 18.99 -1.67
N ASN A 47 -0.96 18.27 -2.42
CA ASN A 47 -0.13 17.21 -1.85
C ASN A 47 0.88 17.76 -0.83
N ILE A 48 1.39 18.96 -1.04
CA ILE A 48 2.28 19.62 -0.07
C ILE A 48 1.49 19.92 1.22
N ILE A 49 0.28 20.46 1.08
CA ILE A 49 -0.62 20.75 2.21
C ILE A 49 -0.93 19.46 3.00
N ILE A 50 -1.34 18.39 2.31
CA ILE A 50 -1.63 17.08 2.92
C ILE A 50 -0.39 16.54 3.64
N GLY A 51 0.79 16.64 3.02
CA GLY A 51 2.05 16.20 3.61
C GLY A 51 2.35 16.93 4.92
N LEU A 52 2.18 18.26 4.94
CA LEU A 52 2.34 19.08 6.14
C LEU A 52 1.39 18.65 7.26
N PHE A 53 0.09 18.48 6.99
CA PHE A 53 -0.86 18.04 8.01
C PHE A 53 -0.62 16.59 8.46
N THR A 54 -0.05 15.74 7.62
CA THR A 54 0.35 14.38 8.00
C THR A 54 1.49 14.44 9.02
N VAL A 55 2.49 15.30 8.81
CA VAL A 55 3.55 15.54 9.79
C VAL A 55 2.98 16.07 11.10
N CYS A 56 2.04 17.02 11.06
CA CYS A 56 1.35 17.51 12.26
C CYS A 56 0.63 16.38 13.00
N ARG A 57 -0.13 15.53 12.28
CA ARG A 57 -0.84 14.37 12.87
C ARG A 57 0.11 13.34 13.49
N MET A 58 1.29 13.14 12.91
CA MET A 58 2.31 12.23 13.46
C MET A 58 3.03 12.79 14.68
N THR A 59 3.27 14.10 14.74
CA THR A 59 4.10 14.75 15.77
C THR A 59 3.29 15.34 16.92
N ILE A 60 2.11 15.89 16.62
CA ILE A 60 1.22 16.60 17.55
C ILE A 60 -0.04 15.75 17.73
N ARG A 61 0.08 14.66 18.49
CA ARG A 61 -1.02 13.73 18.78
C ARG A 61 -1.42 13.80 20.27
N PRO A 62 -2.72 13.80 20.59
CA PRO A 62 -3.20 13.97 21.97
C PRO A 62 -2.78 12.83 22.93
N ASP A 63 -2.60 11.61 22.42
CA ASP A 63 -2.38 10.40 23.25
C ASP A 63 -0.97 9.81 23.15
N THR A 64 0.05 10.58 22.75
CA THR A 64 1.42 10.03 22.62
C THR A 64 2.17 10.10 23.95
N PRO A 65 2.52 8.95 24.58
CA PRO A 65 3.37 8.95 25.77
C PRO A 65 4.72 9.60 25.44
N ALA A 66 5.33 10.31 26.38
CA ALA A 66 6.55 11.09 26.15
C ALA A 66 7.68 10.29 25.46
N PHE A 67 7.81 9.00 25.80
CA PHE A 67 8.79 8.08 25.21
C PHE A 67 8.55 7.82 23.70
N PHE A 68 7.30 7.81 23.25
CA PHE A 68 6.94 7.57 21.84
C PHE A 68 6.94 8.85 20.98
N LYS A 69 7.14 10.04 21.57
CA LYS A 69 7.27 11.31 20.82
C LYS A 69 8.49 11.30 19.90
N PHE A 70 9.59 10.66 20.33
CA PHE A 70 10.79 10.47 19.49
C PHE A 70 10.49 9.64 18.24
N GLY A 71 9.67 8.59 18.37
CA GLY A 71 9.25 7.77 17.23
C GLY A 71 8.42 8.57 16.22
N GLY A 72 7.51 9.41 16.68
CA GLY A 72 6.73 10.31 15.82
C GLY A 72 7.60 11.34 15.09
N LEU A 73 8.61 11.90 15.76
CA LEU A 73 9.55 12.86 15.14
C LEU A 73 10.44 12.20 14.09
N PHE A 74 11.01 11.04 14.41
CA PHE A 74 11.82 10.27 13.45
C PHE A 74 11.01 9.88 12.22
N LEU A 75 9.78 9.38 12.42
CA LEU A 75 8.90 8.99 11.32
C LEU A 75 8.42 10.21 10.52
N GLY A 76 8.20 11.34 11.19
CA GLY A 76 7.96 12.64 10.55
C GLY A 76 9.09 13.07 9.64
N ALA A 77 10.35 12.99 10.10
CA ALA A 77 11.53 13.31 9.31
C ALA A 77 11.71 12.36 8.12
N PHE A 78 11.57 11.04 8.35
CA PHE A 78 11.58 10.04 7.30
C PHE A 78 10.51 10.31 6.24
N PHE A 79 9.29 10.61 6.69
CA PHE A 79 8.18 10.97 5.82
C PHE A 79 8.52 12.21 5.00
N CYS A 80 9.03 13.30 5.60
CA CYS A 80 9.42 14.50 4.86
C CYS A 80 10.44 14.21 3.75
N VAL A 81 11.44 13.37 4.00
CA VAL A 81 12.44 13.00 2.98
C VAL A 81 11.82 12.15 1.88
N HIS A 82 11.13 11.07 2.26
CA HIS A 82 10.58 10.12 1.29
C HIS A 82 9.44 10.74 0.48
N TYR A 83 8.43 11.28 1.16
CA TYR A 83 7.30 11.98 0.55
C TYR A 83 7.74 13.23 -0.21
N GLY A 84 8.71 13.96 0.32
CA GLY A 84 9.29 15.14 -0.31
C GLY A 84 9.95 14.81 -1.65
N PHE A 85 10.69 13.70 -1.74
CA PHE A 85 11.28 13.25 -3.00
C PHE A 85 10.23 12.97 -4.09
N PHE A 86 9.12 12.30 -3.75
CA PHE A 86 8.03 12.07 -4.69
C PHE A 86 7.31 13.37 -5.08
N THR A 87 7.07 14.25 -4.12
CA THR A 87 6.41 15.54 -4.35
C THR A 87 7.27 16.44 -5.24
N TYR A 88 8.58 16.44 -5.01
CA TYR A 88 9.55 17.15 -5.84
C TYR A 88 9.60 16.59 -7.26
N GLY A 89 9.74 15.27 -7.43
CA GLY A 89 9.78 14.64 -8.75
C GLY A 89 8.51 14.91 -9.57
N HIS A 90 7.33 14.87 -8.93
CA HIS A 90 6.08 15.24 -9.57
C HIS A 90 6.02 16.74 -9.92
N GLY A 91 6.51 17.61 -9.04
CA GLY A 91 6.58 19.04 -9.32
C GLY A 91 7.50 19.35 -10.50
N SER A 92 8.66 18.70 -10.58
CA SER A 92 9.56 18.80 -11.73
C SER A 92 8.91 18.35 -13.03
N PHE A 93 8.08 17.29 -13.00
CA PHE A 93 7.29 16.86 -14.17
C PHE A 93 6.31 17.95 -14.59
N ILE A 94 5.57 18.55 -13.65
CA ILE A 94 4.65 19.66 -13.96
C ILE A 94 5.40 20.85 -14.55
N ALA A 95 6.57 21.20 -14.01
CA ALA A 95 7.39 22.29 -14.54
C ALA A 95 7.82 22.04 -16.00
N SER A 96 8.14 20.80 -16.39
CA SER A 96 8.46 20.51 -17.79
C SER A 96 7.29 20.70 -18.75
N PHE A 97 6.04 20.44 -18.34
CA PHE A 97 4.86 20.76 -19.17
C PHE A 97 4.60 22.27 -19.26
N PHE A 98 4.96 23.02 -18.21
CA PHE A 98 4.81 24.48 -18.22
C PHE A 98 5.68 25.12 -19.31
N ASP A 99 6.94 24.69 -19.43
CA ASP A 99 7.85 25.21 -20.46
C ASP A 99 7.33 24.93 -21.88
N GLU A 100 6.82 23.72 -22.10
CA GLU A 100 6.22 23.34 -23.39
C GLU A 100 5.00 24.22 -23.73
N GLN A 101 4.14 24.48 -22.75
CA GLN A 101 2.89 25.23 -22.97
C GLN A 101 3.08 26.75 -23.05
N LEU A 102 4.05 27.33 -22.32
CA LEU A 102 4.21 28.78 -22.23
C LEU A 102 5.27 29.31 -23.21
N LEU A 103 6.33 28.55 -23.48
CA LEU A 103 7.52 29.02 -24.20
C LEU A 103 7.82 28.26 -25.50
N GLY A 104 7.13 27.14 -25.74
CA GLY A 104 7.43 26.25 -26.87
C GLY A 104 8.75 25.49 -26.68
N THR A 105 8.93 24.40 -27.44
CA THR A 105 10.03 23.42 -27.31
C THR A 105 11.44 23.99 -27.50
N ASP A 106 11.60 25.20 -28.03
CA ASP A 106 12.90 25.75 -28.46
C ASP A 106 13.52 26.76 -27.48
N SER A 107 12.89 27.02 -26.34
CA SER A 107 13.26 28.16 -25.48
C SER A 107 14.51 27.96 -24.62
N GLY A 108 15.05 26.74 -24.47
CA GLY A 108 16.31 26.49 -23.73
C GLY A 108 16.29 26.88 -22.24
N ILE A 109 15.14 27.32 -21.73
CA ILE A 109 14.92 27.67 -20.33
C ILE A 109 14.52 26.39 -19.61
N ASN A 110 15.40 25.87 -18.76
CA ASN A 110 15.01 24.87 -17.76
C ASN A 110 14.26 25.60 -16.65
N SER A 111 12.92 25.74 -16.74
CA SER A 111 12.18 26.31 -15.63
C SER A 111 12.24 25.34 -14.47
N ASN A 112 12.89 25.76 -13.38
CA ASN A 112 12.83 25.01 -12.15
C ASN A 112 11.44 25.15 -11.53
N ILE A 113 10.98 24.14 -10.81
CA ILE A 113 9.68 24.14 -10.11
C ILE A 113 9.48 25.40 -9.24
N LEU A 114 10.55 25.99 -8.72
CA LEU A 114 10.49 27.24 -7.96
C LEU A 114 10.03 28.44 -8.78
N ASN A 115 10.45 28.54 -10.05
CA ASN A 115 10.04 29.63 -10.95
C ASN A 115 8.56 29.47 -11.34
N VAL A 116 8.16 28.25 -11.70
CA VAL A 116 6.77 27.91 -12.00
C VAL A 116 5.89 28.18 -10.79
N ALA A 117 6.29 27.72 -9.61
CA ALA A 117 5.58 28.00 -8.37
C ALA A 117 5.51 29.52 -8.08
N GLY A 118 6.59 30.27 -8.31
CA GLY A 118 6.60 31.73 -8.15
C GLY A 118 5.62 32.43 -9.08
N TYR A 119 5.59 32.03 -10.36
CA TYR A 119 4.62 32.54 -11.33
C TYR A 119 3.18 32.19 -10.92
N MET A 120 2.91 30.93 -10.60
CA MET A 120 1.58 30.48 -10.20
C MET A 120 1.10 31.15 -8.92
N LEU A 121 1.98 31.32 -7.93
CA LEU A 121 1.69 32.02 -6.69
C LEU A 121 1.54 33.53 -6.86
N SER A 122 1.96 34.12 -7.97
CA SER A 122 1.67 35.53 -8.28
C SER A 122 0.19 35.75 -8.64
N GLN A 123 -0.50 34.70 -9.08
CA GLN A 123 -1.90 34.77 -9.49
C GLN A 123 -2.84 34.78 -8.27
N ARG A 124 -3.66 35.82 -8.16
CA ARG A 124 -4.57 36.01 -7.02
C ARG A 124 -5.59 34.87 -6.86
N GLY A 125 -6.08 34.31 -7.96
CA GLY A 125 -7.02 33.18 -7.93
C GLY A 125 -6.40 31.93 -7.32
N ILE A 126 -5.15 31.64 -7.66
CA ILE A 126 -4.38 30.51 -7.12
C ILE A 126 -4.12 30.70 -5.63
N GLN A 127 -3.71 31.90 -5.21
CA GLN A 127 -3.48 32.21 -3.78
C GLN A 127 -4.73 31.98 -2.92
N ILE A 128 -5.88 32.49 -3.34
CA ILE A 128 -7.15 32.34 -2.60
C ILE A 128 -7.52 30.85 -2.48
N THR A 129 -7.30 30.08 -3.54
CA THR A 129 -7.62 28.65 -3.57
C THR A 129 -6.72 27.85 -2.66
N ILE A 130 -5.40 28.10 -2.71
CA ILE A 130 -4.44 27.50 -1.80
C ILE A 130 -4.79 27.84 -0.35
N ALA A 131 -5.13 29.09 -0.06
CA ALA A 131 -5.55 29.51 1.27
C ALA A 131 -6.83 28.80 1.74
N ALA A 132 -7.83 28.66 0.86
CA ALA A 132 -9.06 27.94 1.14
C ALA A 132 -8.81 26.44 1.40
N MET A 133 -7.98 25.80 0.57
CA MET A 133 -7.58 24.40 0.74
C MET A 133 -6.83 24.21 2.05
N PHE A 134 -5.88 25.09 2.36
CA PHE A 134 -5.13 25.07 3.60
C PHE A 134 -6.06 25.21 4.81
N LEU A 135 -7.00 26.17 4.77
CA LEU A 135 -7.99 26.36 5.83
C LEU A 135 -8.90 25.13 6.00
N ALA A 136 -9.34 24.51 4.91
CA ALA A 136 -10.14 23.29 4.97
C ALA A 136 -9.38 22.15 5.69
N HIS A 137 -8.11 21.96 5.38
CA HIS A 137 -7.28 20.94 6.03
C HIS A 137 -6.96 21.30 7.49
N ILE A 138 -6.82 22.59 7.84
CA ILE A 138 -6.73 23.04 9.24
C ILE A 138 -8.00 22.64 10.00
N VAL A 139 -9.17 22.97 9.46
CA VAL A 139 -10.45 22.67 10.12
C VAL A 139 -10.60 21.17 10.31
N GLU A 140 -10.31 20.38 9.29
CA GLU A 140 -10.31 18.91 9.39
C GLU A 140 -9.33 18.40 10.45
N TYR A 141 -8.12 18.96 10.50
CA TYR A 141 -7.12 18.61 11.51
C TYR A 141 -7.59 18.96 12.93
N ILE A 142 -8.16 20.14 13.15
CA ILE A 142 -8.68 20.57 14.46
C ILE A 142 -9.84 19.67 14.91
N ILE A 143 -10.76 19.35 14.00
CA ILE A 143 -11.89 18.45 14.28
C ILE A 143 -11.35 17.07 14.67
N ALA A 144 -10.46 16.50 13.85
CA ALA A 144 -9.86 15.19 14.14
C ALA A 144 -9.07 15.19 15.46
N TYR A 145 -8.32 16.26 15.74
CA TYR A 145 -7.60 16.43 16.99
C TYR A 145 -8.54 16.46 18.20
N ARG A 146 -9.65 17.22 18.11
CA ARG A 146 -10.65 17.34 19.18
C ARG A 146 -11.38 16.02 19.44
N HIS A 147 -11.72 15.29 18.38
CA HIS A 147 -12.40 13.99 18.48
C HIS A 147 -11.46 12.81 18.76
N ARG A 148 -10.15 13.07 18.91
CA ARG A 148 -9.11 12.04 19.05
C ARG A 148 -9.09 11.03 17.89
N ASP A 149 -9.51 11.48 16.71
CA ASP A 149 -9.50 10.70 15.47
C ASP A 149 -8.17 10.88 14.73
N ILE A 150 -7.07 10.65 15.46
CA ILE A 150 -5.70 10.65 14.93
C ILE A 150 -5.09 9.29 15.25
N GLU A 151 -4.78 8.53 14.21
CA GLU A 151 -4.24 7.19 14.32
C GLU A 151 -2.78 7.21 14.77
N THR A 152 -2.18 6.02 14.90
CA THR A 152 -0.76 5.90 15.21
C THR A 152 0.10 6.46 14.07
N ALA A 153 1.28 7.00 14.40
CA ALA A 153 2.17 7.63 13.42
C ALA A 153 2.43 6.76 12.17
N PRO A 154 2.68 5.43 12.28
CA PRO A 154 2.84 4.59 11.09
C PRO A 154 1.60 4.55 10.19
N LYS A 155 0.39 4.55 10.74
CA LYS A 155 -0.84 4.53 9.94
C LYS A 155 -1.10 5.88 9.29
N GLU A 156 -0.93 6.97 10.03
CA GLU A 156 -1.03 8.34 9.52
C GLU A 156 -0.05 8.57 8.35
N MET A 157 1.18 8.09 8.48
CA MET A 157 2.20 8.15 7.41
C MET A 157 1.68 7.58 6.09
N PHE A 158 0.92 6.48 6.10
CA PHE A 158 0.46 5.82 4.87
C PHE A 158 -0.83 6.41 4.28
N LYS A 159 -1.59 7.23 5.02
CA LYS A 159 -2.86 7.80 4.55
C LYS A 159 -2.72 8.60 3.24
N PRO A 160 -1.74 9.51 3.09
CA PRO A 160 -1.60 10.33 1.88
C PRO A 160 -1.33 9.52 0.61
N TYR A 161 -0.54 8.44 0.70
CA TYR A 161 -0.11 7.67 -0.47
C TYR A 161 -1.28 7.10 -1.27
N LYS A 162 -2.32 6.62 -0.59
CA LYS A 162 -3.52 6.09 -1.25
C LYS A 162 -4.21 7.14 -2.09
N ARG A 163 -4.28 8.39 -1.60
CA ARG A 163 -4.88 9.52 -2.32
C ARG A 163 -4.00 9.96 -3.49
N ILE A 164 -2.70 10.05 -3.25
CA ILE A 164 -1.72 10.58 -4.19
C ILE A 164 -1.52 9.67 -5.39
N ILE A 165 -1.49 8.35 -5.21
CA ILE A 165 -1.38 7.41 -6.32
C ILE A 165 -2.53 7.63 -7.30
N VAL A 166 -3.73 7.84 -6.79
CA VAL A 166 -4.90 8.05 -7.62
C VAL A 166 -4.87 9.40 -8.32
N LEU A 167 -4.43 10.43 -7.60
CA LEU A 167 -4.20 11.75 -8.17
C LEU A 167 -3.13 11.73 -9.28
N HIS A 168 -2.03 10.99 -9.09
CA HIS A 168 -0.99 10.83 -10.11
C HIS A 168 -1.51 10.11 -11.34
N ILE A 169 -2.31 9.04 -11.16
CA ILE A 169 -2.96 8.36 -12.29
C ILE A 169 -3.86 9.37 -13.02
N ALA A 170 -4.70 10.11 -12.31
CA ALA A 170 -5.58 11.10 -12.93
C ALA A 170 -4.82 12.23 -13.65
N ILE A 171 -3.71 12.72 -13.09
CA ILE A 171 -2.89 13.80 -13.66
C ILE A 171 -2.05 13.31 -14.83
N ILE A 172 -1.45 12.12 -14.76
CA ILE A 172 -0.65 11.56 -15.86
C ILE A 172 -1.55 11.28 -17.06
N PHE A 173 -2.69 10.62 -16.85
CA PHE A 173 -3.67 10.39 -17.92
C PHE A 173 -4.30 11.69 -18.39
N GLY A 174 -4.63 12.61 -17.48
CA GLY A 174 -5.21 13.91 -17.80
C GLY A 174 -4.26 14.79 -18.61
N GLY A 175 -2.99 14.86 -18.23
CA GLY A 175 -1.94 15.58 -18.94
C GLY A 175 -1.67 14.99 -20.32
N PHE A 176 -1.66 13.67 -20.46
CA PHE A 176 -1.54 13.01 -21.77
C PHE A 176 -2.75 13.30 -22.69
N ILE A 177 -3.96 13.34 -22.13
CA ILE A 177 -5.15 13.75 -22.88
C ILE A 177 -5.08 15.25 -23.22
N ALA A 178 -4.49 16.07 -22.35
CA ALA A 178 -4.29 17.50 -22.57
C ALA A 178 -3.44 17.80 -23.80
N THR A 179 -2.40 17.01 -24.02
CA THR A 179 -1.51 17.19 -25.18
C THR A 179 -2.15 16.68 -26.48
N MET A 180 -3.17 15.83 -26.41
CA MET A 180 -3.91 15.34 -27.58
C MET A 180 -5.14 16.19 -27.94
N LEU A 181 -5.62 17.02 -27.02
CA LEU A 181 -6.80 17.85 -27.20
C LEU A 181 -6.45 19.33 -27.06
N ASP A 182 -6.65 20.11 -28.13
CA ASP A 182 -6.51 21.57 -28.07
C ASP A 182 -7.52 22.25 -27.11
N ASN A 183 -8.51 21.50 -26.61
CA ASN A 183 -9.54 21.98 -25.69
C ASN A 183 -9.12 21.81 -24.22
N SER A 184 -8.35 22.79 -23.71
CA SER A 184 -7.88 22.82 -22.32
C SER A 184 -9.01 22.75 -21.26
N ILE A 185 -10.18 23.33 -21.56
CA ILE A 185 -11.33 23.32 -20.64
C ILE A 185 -11.89 21.91 -20.49
N GLY A 186 -12.07 21.18 -21.60
CA GLY A 186 -12.58 19.81 -21.58
C GLY A 186 -11.68 18.87 -20.76
N VAL A 187 -10.38 19.02 -20.92
CA VAL A 187 -9.38 18.26 -20.16
C VAL A 187 -9.47 18.57 -18.66
N ALA A 188 -9.54 19.85 -18.30
CA ALA A 188 -9.68 20.28 -16.91
C ALA A 188 -10.95 19.70 -16.25
N LEU A 189 -12.08 19.70 -16.96
CA LEU A 189 -13.33 19.11 -16.49
C LEU A 189 -13.20 17.60 -16.27
N VAL A 190 -12.57 16.86 -17.18
CA VAL A 190 -12.33 15.42 -17.04
C VAL A 190 -11.43 15.14 -15.83
N MET A 191 -10.37 15.92 -15.63
CA MET A 191 -9.50 15.79 -14.46
C MET A 191 -10.22 16.05 -13.15
N ILE A 192 -11.05 17.10 -13.09
CA ILE A 192 -11.88 17.40 -11.91
C ILE A 192 -12.88 16.27 -11.64
N ALA A 193 -13.53 15.75 -12.68
CA ALA A 193 -14.47 14.64 -12.55
C ALA A 193 -13.79 13.35 -12.06
N LEU A 194 -12.64 12.99 -12.65
CA LEU A 194 -11.85 11.83 -12.24
C LEU A 194 -11.38 11.97 -10.80
N LYS A 195 -10.80 13.11 -10.44
CA LYS A 195 -10.37 13.37 -9.06
C LYS A 195 -11.54 13.25 -8.09
N THR A 196 -12.66 13.91 -8.38
CA THR A 196 -13.85 13.88 -7.51
C THR A 196 -14.39 12.46 -7.36
N TYR A 197 -14.45 11.70 -8.44
CA TYR A 197 -14.87 10.29 -8.42
C TYR A 197 -13.99 9.46 -7.47
N PHE A 198 -12.67 9.62 -7.59
CA PHE A 198 -11.72 8.86 -6.80
C PHE A 198 -11.58 9.35 -5.34
N ASP A 199 -11.76 10.64 -5.07
CA ASP A 199 -11.84 11.18 -3.71
C ASP A 199 -13.10 10.64 -3.00
N LEU A 200 -14.24 10.56 -3.71
CA LEU A 200 -15.48 10.01 -3.17
C LEU A 200 -15.47 8.48 -3.10
N LYS A 201 -14.75 7.80 -3.99
CA LYS A 201 -14.63 6.35 -4.05
C LYS A 201 -13.15 5.99 -4.14
N PRO A 202 -12.41 6.14 -3.01
CA PRO A 202 -11.01 5.73 -2.98
C PRO A 202 -10.95 4.26 -3.38
N PRO A 203 -10.03 3.87 -4.28
CA PRO A 203 -9.86 2.48 -4.66
C PRO A 203 -9.68 1.68 -3.38
N GLN A 204 -10.59 0.73 -3.16
CA GLN A 204 -10.39 -0.27 -2.13
C GLN A 204 -9.28 -1.17 -2.66
N PHE A 205 -8.03 -0.79 -2.42
CA PHE A 205 -6.92 -1.73 -2.46
C PHE A 205 -7.27 -2.77 -1.40
N ALA A 206 -7.89 -3.86 -1.87
CA ALA A 206 -8.41 -4.90 -1.03
C ALA A 206 -7.29 -5.29 -0.07
N THR A 207 -7.50 -4.98 1.21
CA THR A 207 -6.73 -5.60 2.26
C THR A 207 -7.24 -7.05 2.27
N SER A 208 -6.75 -7.86 1.33
CA SER A 208 -7.12 -9.27 1.11
C SER A 208 -6.68 -10.18 2.25
N ALA A 209 -6.69 -9.68 3.49
CA ALA A 209 -6.30 -10.40 4.68
C ALA A 209 -7.47 -11.17 5.33
N ASN A 210 -8.70 -11.09 4.80
CA ASN A 210 -9.87 -11.75 5.40
C ASN A 210 -10.75 -12.55 4.41
N LYS A 211 -10.12 -13.34 3.53
CA LYS A 211 -10.79 -14.50 2.90
C LYS A 211 -10.75 -15.69 3.88
N SER A 212 -11.65 -15.70 4.85
CA SER A 212 -11.82 -16.84 5.78
C SER A 212 -12.69 -17.97 5.21
N PHE A 213 -13.22 -17.83 3.98
CA PHE A 213 -14.08 -18.84 3.35
C PHE A 213 -13.46 -19.55 2.13
N ASP A 214 -12.18 -19.27 1.82
CA ASP A 214 -11.41 -19.83 0.69
C ASP A 214 -10.16 -20.59 1.17
N LYS A 215 -9.98 -20.70 2.51
CA LYS A 215 -8.73 -21.18 3.14
C LYS A 215 -8.67 -22.70 3.35
N SER A 216 -9.80 -23.35 3.64
CA SER A 216 -9.80 -24.79 3.99
C SER A 216 -9.52 -25.69 2.78
N ILE A 217 -9.99 -25.32 1.58
CA ILE A 217 -9.78 -26.10 0.36
C ILE A 217 -8.32 -25.96 -0.12
N SER A 218 -7.74 -24.76 -0.05
CA SER A 218 -6.34 -24.53 -0.44
C SER A 218 -5.33 -25.10 0.57
N ASP A 219 -5.66 -25.13 1.86
CA ASP A 219 -4.76 -25.67 2.89
C ASP A 219 -4.71 -27.22 2.84
N GLU A 220 -5.80 -27.91 2.49
CA GLU A 220 -5.81 -29.38 2.35
C GLU A 220 -5.03 -29.85 1.11
N GLU A 221 -5.17 -29.16 -0.03
CA GLU A 221 -4.36 -29.46 -1.22
C GLU A 221 -2.86 -29.22 -0.96
N ALA A 222 -2.53 -28.20 -0.16
CA ALA A 222 -1.16 -27.95 0.28
C ALA A 222 -0.65 -29.03 1.25
N ARG A 223 -1.47 -29.52 2.18
CA ARG A 223 -1.13 -30.65 3.06
C ARG A 223 -0.82 -31.90 2.24
N GLU A 224 -1.64 -32.20 1.23
CA GLU A 224 -1.44 -33.38 0.41
C GLU A 224 -0.16 -33.30 -0.42
N LYS A 225 0.14 -32.14 -1.03
CA LYS A 225 1.42 -31.95 -1.72
C LYS A 225 2.62 -32.12 -0.79
N ILE A 226 2.52 -31.63 0.45
CA ILE A 226 3.57 -31.83 1.47
C ILE A 226 3.69 -33.31 1.82
N ARG A 227 2.58 -34.01 2.08
CA ARG A 227 2.57 -35.47 2.34
C ARG A 227 3.26 -36.24 1.22
N GLN A 228 2.88 -35.99 -0.02
CA GLN A 228 3.48 -36.63 -1.19
C GLN A 228 4.98 -36.36 -1.30
N SER A 229 5.43 -35.14 -0.98
CA SER A 229 6.86 -34.81 -0.95
C SER A 229 7.64 -35.49 0.18
N LEU A 230 6.97 -35.80 1.29
CA LEU A 230 7.57 -36.47 2.44
C LEU A 230 7.57 -38.00 2.30
N LEU A 231 6.76 -38.57 1.40
CA LEU A 231 6.81 -40.01 1.07
C LEU A 231 8.13 -40.41 0.39
N ASN A 232 8.71 -39.50 -0.41
CA ASN A 232 10.04 -39.66 -1.01
C ASN A 232 10.88 -38.43 -0.68
N PRO A 233 11.41 -38.34 0.55
CA PRO A 233 12.04 -37.12 1.04
C PRO A 233 13.33 -36.81 0.26
N GLU A 234 13.31 -35.71 -0.50
CA GLU A 234 14.47 -35.18 -1.21
C GLU A 234 14.75 -33.72 -0.85
N ILE A 235 16.03 -33.37 -0.67
CA ILE A 235 16.48 -32.00 -0.42
C ILE A 235 17.47 -31.60 -1.53
N LYS A 236 17.13 -30.56 -2.29
CA LYS A 236 17.96 -30.00 -3.37
C LYS A 236 18.64 -28.72 -2.90
N ILE A 237 19.97 -28.73 -2.76
CA ILE A 237 20.77 -27.55 -2.37
C ILE A 237 21.89 -27.38 -3.39
N ASN A 238 22.01 -26.18 -3.96
CA ASN A 238 23.09 -25.80 -4.89
C ASN A 238 23.30 -26.80 -6.05
N GLY A 239 22.21 -27.34 -6.61
CA GLY A 239 22.25 -28.30 -7.71
C GLY A 239 22.54 -29.75 -7.32
N LYS A 240 22.74 -30.07 -6.03
CA LYS A 240 22.92 -31.44 -5.52
C LYS A 240 21.65 -31.93 -4.85
N THR A 241 21.18 -33.11 -5.25
CA THR A 241 19.99 -33.78 -4.67
C THR A 241 20.44 -34.75 -3.58
N HIS A 242 19.91 -34.57 -2.37
CA HIS A 242 20.07 -35.48 -1.25
C HIS A 242 18.76 -36.24 -1.06
N GLN A 243 18.77 -37.55 -1.31
CA GLN A 243 17.63 -38.44 -1.11
C GLN A 243 17.73 -39.10 0.26
N PHE A 244 16.58 -39.30 0.92
CA PHE A 244 16.48 -39.97 2.21
C PHE A 244 15.51 -41.14 2.11
N SER A 245 15.76 -42.20 2.87
CA SER A 245 14.94 -43.42 2.84
C SER A 245 13.69 -43.30 3.72
N SER A 246 13.71 -42.41 4.71
CA SER A 246 12.57 -42.11 5.58
C SER A 246 12.55 -40.63 6.00
N VAL A 247 11.39 -40.19 6.48
CA VAL A 247 11.24 -38.83 7.04
C VAL A 247 12.08 -38.68 8.30
N GLU A 248 12.19 -39.73 9.12
CA GLU A 248 13.05 -39.75 10.31
C GLU A 248 14.55 -39.57 9.95
N GLU A 249 15.04 -40.25 8.91
CA GLU A 249 16.42 -40.08 8.45
C GLU A 249 16.66 -38.65 7.93
N MET A 250 15.70 -38.11 7.17
CA MET A 250 15.76 -36.76 6.65
C MET A 250 15.89 -35.74 7.79
N VAL A 251 15.00 -35.78 8.78
CA VAL A 251 14.96 -34.80 9.88
C VAL A 251 16.23 -34.85 10.75
N ASN A 252 16.78 -36.05 10.93
CA ASN A 252 18.00 -36.24 11.71
C ASN A 252 19.28 -35.86 10.96
N SER A 253 19.22 -35.70 9.63
CA SER A 253 20.36 -35.30 8.81
C SER A 253 20.84 -33.87 9.09
N GLU A 254 22.16 -33.68 9.05
CA GLU A 254 22.78 -32.34 9.18
C GLU A 254 22.35 -31.40 8.04
N VAL A 255 22.03 -31.97 6.88
CA VAL A 255 21.53 -31.24 5.70
C VAL A 255 20.17 -30.60 6.01
N TYR A 256 19.23 -31.36 6.56
CA TYR A 256 17.92 -30.85 6.96
C TYR A 256 18.00 -29.84 8.11
N LYS A 257 18.80 -30.10 9.15
CA LYS A 257 18.96 -29.15 10.29
C LYS A 257 19.49 -27.78 9.85
N LYS A 258 20.37 -27.74 8.84
CA LYS A 258 20.87 -26.48 8.27
C LYS A 258 19.82 -25.83 7.36
N HIS A 259 19.15 -26.62 6.52
CA HIS A 259 18.17 -26.14 5.57
C HIS A 259 16.88 -25.62 6.24
N SER A 260 16.40 -26.32 7.27
CA SER A 260 15.21 -25.94 8.06
C SER A 260 15.36 -24.58 8.74
N LYS A 261 16.55 -24.21 9.22
CA LYS A 261 16.82 -22.86 9.77
C LYS A 261 16.61 -21.76 8.72
N TRP A 262 17.01 -22.02 7.48
CA TRP A 262 16.85 -21.08 6.37
C TRP A 262 15.40 -20.99 5.90
N ILE A 263 14.73 -22.15 5.76
CA ILE A 263 13.28 -22.23 5.47
C ILE A 263 12.47 -21.49 6.53
N ARG A 264 12.84 -21.63 7.81
CA ARG A 264 12.18 -20.95 8.93
C ARG A 264 12.25 -19.44 8.80
N TRP A 265 13.30 -18.89 8.18
CA TRP A 265 13.43 -17.45 7.94
C TRP A 265 12.64 -16.97 6.72
N LEU A 266 12.56 -17.77 5.65
CA LEU A 266 11.89 -17.39 4.40
C LEU A 266 10.37 -17.58 4.40
N LEU A 267 9.85 -18.63 5.04
CA LEU A 267 8.43 -18.98 4.95
C LEU A 267 7.55 -18.19 5.93
N PRO A 268 6.36 -17.73 5.49
CA PRO A 268 5.35 -17.15 6.38
C PRO A 268 4.96 -18.10 7.53
N LYS A 269 4.66 -17.55 8.71
CA LYS A 269 4.27 -18.32 9.93
C LYS A 269 3.23 -19.42 9.66
N LYS A 270 2.23 -19.13 8.82
CA LYS A 270 1.14 -20.07 8.51
C LYS A 270 1.61 -21.33 7.77
N HIS A 271 2.45 -21.18 6.75
CA HIS A 271 2.95 -22.31 5.96
C HIS A 271 3.91 -23.19 6.77
N ARG A 272 4.66 -22.59 7.71
CA ARG A 272 5.52 -23.34 8.63
C ARG A 272 4.72 -24.24 9.55
N ALA A 273 3.66 -23.71 10.17
CA ALA A 273 2.79 -24.49 11.04
C ALA A 273 2.15 -25.66 10.28
N LEU A 274 1.72 -25.44 9.03
CA LEU A 274 1.15 -26.48 8.18
C LEU A 274 2.16 -27.59 7.85
N TYR A 275 3.40 -27.21 7.50
CA TYR A 275 4.45 -28.16 7.18
C TYR A 275 4.89 -28.97 8.41
N GLU A 276 5.05 -28.32 9.58
CA GLU A 276 5.41 -28.98 10.83
C GLU A 276 4.33 -29.98 11.28
N GLU A 277 3.04 -29.64 11.11
CA GLU A 277 1.92 -30.53 11.43
C GLU A 277 1.97 -31.82 10.60
N VAL A 278 2.13 -31.69 9.27
CA VAL A 278 2.21 -32.84 8.36
C VAL A 278 3.49 -33.66 8.58
N LEU A 279 4.62 -32.99 8.87
CA LEU A 279 5.88 -33.65 9.17
C LEU A 279 5.77 -34.54 10.42
N ASN A 280 5.15 -34.02 11.49
CA ASN A 280 4.93 -34.78 12.71
C ASN A 280 3.97 -35.97 12.48
N GLU A 281 2.91 -35.77 11.69
CA GLU A 281 1.99 -36.86 11.30
C GLU A 281 2.73 -38.00 10.57
N CYS A 282 3.65 -37.67 9.66
CA CYS A 282 4.46 -38.66 8.94
C CYS A 282 5.45 -39.39 9.88
N LEU A 283 6.11 -38.66 10.79
CA LEU A 283 7.01 -39.26 11.78
C LEU A 283 6.28 -40.23 12.72
N GLU A 284 5.10 -39.85 13.20
CA GLU A 284 4.28 -40.72 14.05
C GLU A 284 3.84 -42.01 13.32
N LYS A 285 3.50 -41.91 12.03
CA LYS A 285 3.15 -43.08 11.19
C LYS A 285 4.34 -44.01 10.96
N GLU A 286 5.53 -43.49 10.70
CA GLU A 286 6.75 -44.30 10.54
C GLU A 286 7.12 -45.03 11.84
N GLN A 287 7.02 -44.35 12.99
CA GLN A 287 7.26 -44.95 14.30
C GLN A 287 6.26 -46.06 14.65
N GLN A 288 4.97 -45.85 14.37
CA GLN A 288 3.93 -46.87 14.58
C GLN A 288 4.12 -48.09 13.64
N SER A 289 4.51 -47.87 12.39
CA SER A 289 4.83 -48.94 11.45
C SER A 289 6.01 -49.78 11.94
N THR A 290 7.05 -49.14 12.48
CA THR A 290 8.25 -49.81 12.98
C THR A 290 7.97 -50.69 14.20
N LEU A 291 7.09 -50.23 15.11
CA LEU A 291 6.63 -50.99 16.29
C LEU A 291 5.78 -52.22 15.95
N SER A 292 5.15 -52.25 14.77
CA SER A 292 4.29 -53.38 14.33
C SER A 292 5.06 -54.54 13.69
N ILE A 293 6.36 -54.39 13.41
CA ILE A 293 7.21 -55.37 12.70
C ILE A 293 8.07 -56.22 13.68
N GLU A 294 8.05 -55.94 14.99
CA GLU A 294 8.81 -56.72 15.97
C GLU A 294 8.28 -58.19 16.07
N PRO A 295 9.08 -59.24 15.78
CA PRO A 295 8.56 -60.60 15.71
C PRO A 295 8.32 -61.20 17.10
N LYS A 296 7.05 -61.34 17.50
CA LYS A 296 6.63 -62.43 18.40
C LYS A 296 6.60 -63.72 17.60
N ASP A 297 7.66 -64.53 17.69
CA ASP A 297 7.62 -66.00 17.68
C ASP A 297 9.02 -66.59 17.47
N ILE A 298 9.78 -66.73 18.57
CA ILE A 298 10.84 -67.75 18.66
C ILE A 298 10.22 -68.93 19.41
N LYS A 299 9.82 -69.96 18.66
CA LYS A 299 9.29 -71.22 19.20
C LYS A 299 10.44 -72.01 19.86
N PRO A 300 10.29 -72.54 21.09
CA PRO A 300 11.33 -73.36 21.72
C PRO A 300 11.45 -74.73 21.02
N PRO A 301 12.63 -75.39 21.10
CA PRO A 301 12.89 -76.64 20.40
C PRO A 301 12.05 -77.79 20.95
N SER A 302 11.42 -78.55 20.05
CA SER A 302 10.73 -79.79 20.36
C SER A 302 11.73 -80.89 20.72
N SER A 303 11.64 -81.40 21.93
CA SER A 303 12.34 -82.58 22.42
C SER A 303 11.86 -83.87 21.74
N LEU A 304 12.80 -84.64 21.18
CA LEU A 304 12.91 -86.11 21.25
C LEU A 304 14.33 -86.51 20.87
#